data_AF-A0AAP9XYW0-F1
#
_entry.id   AF-A0AAP9XYW0-F1
#
_cell.length_a   1.000
_cell.length_b   1.000
_cell.length_c   1.000
_cell.angle_alpha   90.00
_cell.angle_beta   90.00
_cell.angle_gamma   90.00
#
_symmetry.space_group_name_H-M   'P 1'
#
loop_
_entity.id
_entity.type
_entity.pdbx_description
1 polymer ?
#
loop_
_entity_poly.entity_id
_entity_poly.type
_entity_poly.pdbx_seq_one_letter_code
_entity_poly.pdbx_strand_id
1 'polypeptide(L)'
;MSRCDVVISGFGAIGRRVAQALEARRPRYRERYGVDVRLTGISRSRGGLVAPDGLPAGADALAADALLDPALSGAALVAAARPHVLIEAGPTDYRTGGAGLGYLRAALGAGAHGIAISKGALLVDYPGLRALADANGVMLKISGATAAALPTIDLLEYNAAGCEVRVMEGIFTATSNYVLDRMMGGAAFDAALADAQRLGMAEPDPRCDVDGSDTACKVCILANAGFGARLALDAVAREGIARVSREDLARWRAAGRVPKLVGRIERQADGGVGAAVRLRTYAADHPFARVGAGMKAVRIETDAMGELIALGRTSPQATAAAALKDFEHLLMRGAFAA
;
A
#
# COMPACT_ATOMS: atom_id res chain seq x y z
N MET A 1 29.90 12.46 5.84
CA MET A 1 28.67 11.62 5.90
C MET A 1 27.50 12.57 5.76
N SER A 2 26.67 12.42 4.72
CA SER A 2 25.49 13.28 4.56
C SER A 2 24.43 12.90 5.60
N ARG A 3 23.50 13.82 5.86
CA ARG A 3 22.46 13.65 6.86
C ARG A 3 21.11 13.52 6.15
N CYS A 4 20.24 12.62 6.63
CA CYS A 4 18.89 12.46 6.12
C CYS A 4 17.88 12.50 7.27
N ASP A 5 17.08 13.55 7.31
CA ASP A 5 16.04 13.75 8.31
C ASP A 5 14.71 13.19 7.85
N VAL A 6 14.14 12.31 8.67
CA VAL A 6 12.90 11.60 8.39
C VAL A 6 11.83 12.05 9.37
N VAL A 7 10.64 12.35 8.84
CA VAL A 7 9.43 12.57 9.64
C VAL A 7 8.43 11.46 9.34
N ILE A 8 7.75 10.95 10.36
CA ILE A 8 6.66 9.99 10.21
C ILE A 8 5.34 10.63 10.63
N SER A 9 4.43 10.87 9.68
CA SER A 9 3.07 11.31 10.01
C SER A 9 2.17 10.10 10.26
N GLY A 10 1.57 10.00 11.45
CA GLY A 10 0.81 8.82 11.87
C GLY A 10 1.65 7.80 12.63
N PHE A 11 1.88 8.05 13.92
CA PHE A 11 2.71 7.20 14.79
C PHE A 11 1.93 6.06 15.49
N GLY A 12 1.07 5.40 14.73
CA GLY A 12 0.31 4.22 15.17
C GLY A 12 1.14 2.93 15.12
N ALA A 13 0.46 1.78 15.04
CA ALA A 13 1.10 0.47 15.02
C ALA A 13 2.06 0.24 13.83
N ILE A 14 1.80 0.87 12.67
CA ILE A 14 2.67 0.80 11.49
C ILE A 14 3.79 1.84 11.60
N GLY A 15 3.48 3.11 11.89
CA GLY A 15 4.48 4.17 12.06
C GLY A 15 5.58 3.81 13.08
N ARG A 16 5.20 3.21 14.23
CA ARG A 16 6.18 2.72 15.22
C ARG A 16 7.09 1.63 14.69
N ARG A 17 6.55 0.69 13.90
CA ARG A 17 7.35 -0.38 13.28
C ARG A 17 8.31 0.16 12.22
N VAL A 18 7.88 1.15 11.44
CA VAL A 18 8.74 1.86 10.49
C VAL A 18 9.88 2.56 11.23
N ALA A 19 9.58 3.29 12.31
CA ALA A 19 10.60 3.95 13.13
C ALA A 19 11.63 2.96 13.72
N GLN A 20 11.15 1.86 14.31
CA GLN A 20 12.02 0.80 14.84
C GLN A 20 12.91 0.21 13.74
N ALA A 21 12.35 -0.03 12.55
CA ALA A 21 13.09 -0.63 11.44
C ALA A 21 14.08 0.36 10.80
N LEU A 22 13.77 1.66 10.76
CA LEU A 22 14.72 2.72 10.36
C LEU A 22 15.92 2.77 11.31
N GLU A 23 15.66 2.82 12.62
CA GLU A 23 16.73 2.90 13.63
C GLU A 23 17.63 1.65 13.59
N ALA A 24 17.02 0.46 13.53
CA ALA A 24 17.77 -0.80 13.44
C ALA A 24 18.66 -0.89 12.20
N ARG A 25 18.30 -0.20 11.10
CA ARG A 25 19.09 -0.16 9.86
C ARG A 25 20.03 1.03 9.76
N ARG A 26 20.05 1.94 10.73
CA ARG A 26 20.91 3.13 10.71
C ARG A 26 22.39 2.82 10.48
N PRO A 27 23.01 1.79 11.12
CA PRO A 27 24.40 1.42 10.82
C PRO A 27 24.62 1.04 9.35
N ARG A 28 23.69 0.27 8.77
CA ARG A 28 23.72 -0.13 7.36
C ARG A 28 23.64 1.07 6.42
N TYR A 29 22.82 2.08 6.72
CA TYR A 29 22.73 3.28 5.86
C TYR A 29 24.03 4.09 5.85
N ARG A 30 24.70 4.16 7.00
CA ARG A 30 26.01 4.81 7.12
C ARG A 30 27.09 4.06 6.33
N GLU A 31 27.14 2.74 6.48
CA GLU A 31 28.13 1.89 5.80
C GLU A 31 27.92 1.85 4.28
N ARG A 32 26.67 1.64 3.83
CA ARG A 32 26.37 1.42 2.42
C ARG A 32 26.24 2.70 1.61
N TYR A 33 25.68 3.76 2.18
CA TYR A 33 25.35 4.99 1.45
C TYR A 33 26.09 6.22 1.97
N GLY A 34 26.83 6.13 3.09
CA GLY A 34 27.44 7.30 3.70
C GLY A 34 26.40 8.32 4.21
N VAL A 35 25.20 7.87 4.57
CA VAL A 35 24.08 8.69 5.05
C VAL A 35 23.75 8.37 6.50
N ASP A 36 23.70 9.39 7.36
CA ASP A 36 23.16 9.30 8.72
C ASP A 36 21.67 9.61 8.72
N VAL A 37 20.87 8.55 8.74
CA VAL A 37 19.40 8.64 8.78
C VAL A 37 18.94 8.87 10.21
N ARG A 38 18.10 9.89 10.43
CA ARG A 38 17.56 10.26 11.73
C ARG A 38 16.07 10.47 11.66
N LEU A 39 15.33 9.88 12.61
CA LEU A 39 13.94 10.24 12.83
C LEU A 39 13.91 11.55 13.62
N THR A 40 13.55 12.66 12.97
CA THR A 40 13.57 14.00 13.57
C THR A 40 12.18 14.51 13.94
N GLY A 41 11.11 13.86 13.49
CA GLY A 41 9.77 14.22 13.94
C GLY A 41 8.72 13.15 13.71
N ILE A 42 7.66 13.25 14.49
CA ILE A 42 6.48 12.37 14.41
C ILE A 42 5.19 13.17 14.55
N SER A 43 4.10 12.64 14.01
CA SER A 43 2.75 13.15 14.28
C SER A 43 1.79 12.06 14.76
N ARG A 44 0.87 12.47 15.63
CA ARG A 44 -0.27 11.67 16.13
C ARG A 44 -1.53 12.52 16.04
N SER A 45 -2.68 11.96 16.45
CA SER A 45 -3.98 12.64 16.36
C SER A 45 -4.08 13.92 17.21
N ARG A 46 -3.22 14.10 18.21
CA ARG A 46 -3.27 15.22 19.17
C ARG A 46 -2.14 16.25 19.02
N GLY A 47 -1.26 16.08 18.03
CA GLY A 47 -0.09 16.94 17.86
C GLY A 47 1.11 16.17 17.33
N GLY A 48 2.27 16.83 17.39
CA GLY A 48 3.52 16.28 16.90
C GLY A 48 4.70 16.61 17.81
N LEU A 49 5.83 16.03 17.47
CA LEU A 49 7.09 16.25 18.17
C LEU A 49 8.19 16.39 17.14
N VAL A 50 9.07 17.38 17.34
CA VAL A 50 10.25 17.61 16.51
C VAL A 50 11.47 17.67 17.41
N ALA A 51 12.50 16.91 17.05
CA ALA A 51 13.81 16.92 17.68
C ALA A 51 14.88 17.05 16.58
N PRO A 52 15.43 18.25 16.37
CA PRO A 52 16.41 18.51 15.30
C PRO A 52 17.70 17.69 15.39
N ASP A 53 18.01 17.05 16.51
CA ASP A 53 19.17 16.16 16.63
C ASP A 53 18.82 14.67 16.48
N GLY A 54 17.53 14.36 16.35
CA GLY A 54 16.96 13.03 16.35
C GLY A 54 16.11 12.78 17.61
N LEU A 55 15.03 12.02 17.44
CA LEU A 55 14.22 11.54 18.56
C LEU A 55 15.00 10.48 19.36
N PRO A 56 14.78 10.39 20.68
CA PRO A 56 15.43 9.39 21.52
C PRO A 56 15.12 7.97 21.01
N ALA A 57 16.12 7.08 21.16
CA ALA A 57 15.99 5.69 20.75
C ALA A 57 14.85 4.99 21.51
N GLY A 58 14.05 4.22 20.78
CA GLY A 58 12.91 3.48 21.31
C GLY A 58 11.57 4.16 21.02
N ALA A 59 10.80 3.58 20.09
CA ALA A 59 9.48 4.07 19.72
C ALA A 59 8.48 4.11 20.90
N ASP A 60 8.73 3.35 21.97
CA ASP A 60 7.90 3.31 23.16
C ASP A 60 8.10 4.53 24.07
N ALA A 61 9.31 5.13 24.07
CA ALA A 61 9.56 6.39 24.78
C ALA A 61 8.77 7.57 24.16
N LEU A 62 8.41 7.44 22.87
CA LEU A 62 7.61 8.41 22.10
C LEU A 62 6.09 8.15 22.21
N ALA A 63 5.67 7.18 23.03
CA ALA A 63 4.27 6.81 23.19
C ALA A 63 3.49 7.75 24.14
N ALA A 64 4.17 8.57 24.94
CA ALA A 64 3.50 9.50 25.86
C ALA A 64 2.99 10.74 25.11
N ASP A 65 1.67 10.95 25.10
CA ASP A 65 1.03 12.14 24.50
C ASP A 65 1.52 13.45 25.13
N ALA A 66 2.01 13.42 26.37
CA ALA A 66 2.50 14.59 27.11
C ALA A 66 3.72 15.29 26.47
N LEU A 67 4.42 14.61 25.55
CA LEU A 67 5.55 15.19 24.81
C LEU A 67 5.13 15.84 23.48
N LEU A 68 3.84 15.75 23.10
CA LEU A 68 3.36 16.27 21.83
C LEU A 68 2.93 17.73 21.97
N ASP A 69 3.38 18.56 21.04
CA ASP A 69 2.86 19.91 20.85
C ASP A 69 1.65 19.86 19.89
N PRO A 70 0.44 20.27 20.34
CA PRO A 70 -0.74 20.35 19.49
C PRO A 70 -0.59 21.28 18.28
N ALA A 71 0.29 22.28 18.35
CA ALA A 71 0.56 23.20 17.25
C ALA A 71 1.41 22.57 16.14
N LEU A 72 2.16 21.50 16.44
CA LEU A 72 2.99 20.78 15.48
C LEU A 72 2.16 19.73 14.71
N SER A 73 1.33 20.20 13.79
CA SER A 73 0.52 19.35 12.90
C SER A 73 0.53 19.86 11.46
N GLY A 74 0.28 18.96 10.51
CA GLY A 74 0.21 19.26 9.08
C GLY A 74 1.45 20.02 8.59
N ALA A 75 1.22 21.16 7.93
CA ALA A 75 2.27 22.01 7.39
C ALA A 75 3.20 22.60 8.48
N ALA A 76 2.68 22.89 9.68
CA ALA A 76 3.50 23.43 10.77
C ALA A 76 4.57 22.43 11.23
N LEU A 77 4.22 21.14 11.31
CA LEU A 77 5.19 20.08 11.61
C LEU A 77 6.26 19.98 10.52
N VAL A 78 5.86 19.98 9.25
CA VAL A 78 6.80 19.90 8.12
C VAL A 78 7.74 21.10 8.10
N ALA A 79 7.22 22.30 8.32
CA ALA A 79 8.00 23.53 8.38
C ALA A 79 8.99 23.55 9.55
N ALA A 80 8.59 23.05 10.73
CA ALA A 80 9.46 22.96 11.90
C ALA A 80 10.55 21.90 11.73
N ALA A 81 10.20 20.71 11.21
CA ALA A 81 11.10 19.58 11.09
C ALA A 81 12.03 19.63 9.86
N ARG A 82 11.60 20.30 8.78
CA ARG A 82 12.29 20.37 7.48
C ARG A 82 12.82 19.00 7.03
N PRO A 83 11.94 17.99 6.89
CA PRO A 83 12.38 16.64 6.55
C PRO A 83 12.98 16.58 5.15
N HIS A 84 13.91 15.66 4.97
CA HIS A 84 14.33 15.20 3.65
C HIS A 84 13.33 14.15 3.11
N VAL A 85 12.74 13.36 4.02
CA VAL A 85 11.71 12.36 3.69
C VAL A 85 10.57 12.42 4.70
N LEU A 86 9.34 12.49 4.19
CA LEU A 86 8.12 12.24 4.96
C LEU A 86 7.61 10.83 4.67
N ILE A 87 7.40 10.03 5.70
CA ILE A 87 6.68 8.75 5.62
C ILE A 87 5.28 8.93 6.21
N GLU A 88 4.26 8.81 5.37
CA GLU A 88 2.86 8.94 5.74
C GLU A 88 2.28 7.55 6.09
N ALA A 89 1.92 7.36 7.36
CA ALA A 89 1.45 6.11 7.96
C ALA A 89 0.18 6.31 8.82
N GLY A 90 -0.61 7.32 8.48
CA GLY A 90 -1.86 7.68 9.15
C GLY A 90 -3.04 6.77 8.81
N PRO A 91 -4.20 7.00 9.46
CA PRO A 91 -5.42 6.30 9.11
C PRO A 91 -5.86 6.67 7.69
N THR A 92 -6.49 5.72 7.01
CA THR A 92 -7.00 5.95 5.65
C THR A 92 -8.37 6.62 5.70
N ASP A 93 -8.48 7.80 5.12
CA ASP A 93 -9.76 8.43 4.77
C ASP A 93 -9.95 8.35 3.24
N TYR A 94 -10.87 7.49 2.82
CA TYR A 94 -11.17 7.21 1.41
C TYR A 94 -11.92 8.34 0.70
N ARG A 95 -12.50 9.29 1.45
CA ARG A 95 -13.35 10.36 0.91
C ARG A 95 -12.58 11.66 0.70
N THR A 96 -11.80 12.06 1.70
CA THR A 96 -11.13 13.37 1.69
C THR A 96 -9.61 13.27 1.60
N GLY A 97 -9.05 12.07 1.77
CA GLY A 97 -7.61 11.86 1.91
C GLY A 97 -7.09 12.20 3.31
N GLY A 98 -7.92 12.81 4.15
CA GLY A 98 -7.65 13.12 5.55
C GLY A 98 -6.40 13.96 5.76
N ALA A 99 -5.83 13.85 6.96
CA ALA A 99 -4.59 14.55 7.30
C ALA A 99 -3.40 14.10 6.43
N GLY A 100 -3.38 12.82 5.99
CA GLY A 100 -2.31 12.26 5.16
C GLY A 100 -2.09 13.04 3.86
N LEU A 101 -3.18 13.47 3.19
CA LEU A 101 -3.09 14.32 2.00
C LEU A 101 -2.41 15.65 2.30
N GLY A 102 -2.78 16.30 3.41
CA GLY A 102 -2.18 17.57 3.84
C GLY A 102 -0.69 17.44 4.15
N TYR A 103 -0.29 16.38 4.86
CA TYR A 103 1.13 16.11 5.15
C TYR A 103 1.93 15.88 3.87
N LEU A 104 1.44 15.04 2.95
CA LEU A 104 2.14 14.76 1.70
C LEU A 104 2.28 16.02 0.83
N ARG A 105 1.23 16.84 0.69
CA ARG A 105 1.34 18.11 -0.03
C ARG A 105 2.36 19.06 0.59
N ALA A 106 2.31 19.21 1.92
CA ALA A 106 3.24 20.10 2.62
C ALA A 106 4.70 19.64 2.45
N ALA A 107 4.96 18.33 2.57
CA ALA A 107 6.30 17.78 2.41
C ALA A 107 6.82 17.90 0.97
N LEU A 108 6.03 17.46 -0.01
CA LEU A 108 6.43 17.52 -1.42
C LEU A 108 6.64 18.96 -1.89
N GLY A 109 5.75 19.87 -1.48
CA GLY A 109 5.88 21.31 -1.79
C GLY A 109 7.03 22.01 -1.07
N ALA A 110 7.58 21.41 0.00
CA ALA A 110 8.78 21.88 0.69
C ALA A 110 10.06 21.22 0.18
N GLY A 111 10.01 20.44 -0.90
CA GLY A 111 11.18 19.75 -1.45
C GLY A 111 11.59 18.49 -0.67
N ALA A 112 10.69 17.88 0.10
CA ALA A 112 10.91 16.59 0.74
C ALA A 112 10.32 15.45 -0.10
N HIS A 113 10.97 14.28 -0.11
CA HIS A 113 10.38 13.08 -0.71
C HIS A 113 9.21 12.56 0.15
N GLY A 114 8.22 11.96 -0.50
CA GLY A 114 7.05 11.35 0.16
C GLY A 114 7.05 9.83 0.02
N ILE A 115 6.75 9.11 1.11
CA ILE A 115 6.43 7.68 1.10
C ILE A 115 5.03 7.52 1.69
N ALA A 116 4.06 7.15 0.88
CA ALA A 116 2.68 6.94 1.30
C ALA A 116 2.42 5.46 1.60
N ILE A 117 2.06 5.18 2.85
CA ILE A 117 1.61 3.85 3.28
C ILE A 117 0.08 3.77 3.28
N SER A 118 -0.61 4.87 3.59
CA SER A 118 -2.06 4.91 3.55
C SER A 118 -2.59 5.14 2.13
N LYS A 119 -3.84 4.72 1.88
CA LYS A 119 -4.46 4.77 0.54
C LYS A 119 -5.18 6.10 0.27
N GLY A 120 -5.59 6.81 1.33
CA GLY A 120 -6.60 7.88 1.24
C GLY A 120 -6.15 9.03 0.35
N ALA A 121 -4.96 9.57 0.62
CA ALA A 121 -4.40 10.67 -0.16
C ALA A 121 -4.21 10.30 -1.65
N LEU A 122 -3.80 9.05 -1.92
CA LEU A 122 -3.57 8.56 -3.28
C LEU A 122 -4.89 8.34 -4.04
N LEU A 123 -5.95 7.90 -3.35
CA LEU A 123 -7.27 7.76 -3.98
C LEU A 123 -7.87 9.11 -4.37
N VAL A 124 -7.68 10.13 -3.53
CA VAL A 124 -8.27 11.44 -3.72
C VAL A 124 -7.49 12.29 -4.72
N ASP A 125 -6.16 12.30 -4.65
CA ASP A 125 -5.36 13.13 -5.55
C ASP A 125 -3.97 12.56 -5.83
N TYR A 126 -3.88 11.32 -6.32
CA TYR A 126 -2.61 10.81 -6.85
C TYR A 126 -2.02 11.71 -7.97
N PRO A 127 -2.78 12.12 -9.00
CA PRO A 127 -2.22 12.93 -10.09
C PRO A 127 -1.63 14.26 -9.62
N GLY A 128 -2.31 14.98 -8.72
CA GLY A 128 -1.82 16.24 -8.18
C GLY A 128 -0.65 16.06 -7.22
N LEU A 129 -0.63 15.01 -6.40
CA LEU A 129 0.54 14.68 -5.59
C LEU A 129 1.75 14.32 -6.45
N ARG A 130 1.55 13.58 -7.54
CA ARG A 130 2.62 13.24 -8.48
C ARG A 130 3.16 14.49 -9.19
N ALA A 131 2.26 15.32 -9.72
CA ALA A 131 2.65 16.57 -10.37
C ALA A 131 3.40 17.51 -9.42
N LEU A 132 2.99 17.57 -8.15
CA LEU A 132 3.68 18.36 -7.12
C LEU A 132 5.09 17.81 -6.83
N ALA A 133 5.23 16.49 -6.75
CA ALA A 133 6.54 15.85 -6.57
C ALA A 133 7.48 16.16 -7.74
N ASP A 134 7.00 15.99 -8.97
CA ASP A 134 7.76 16.24 -10.20
C ASP A 134 8.17 17.73 -10.29
N ALA A 135 7.27 18.66 -9.97
CA ALA A 135 7.54 20.10 -9.98
C ALA A 135 8.63 20.54 -8.97
N ASN A 136 8.82 19.79 -7.88
CA ASN A 136 9.82 20.07 -6.85
C ASN A 136 11.06 19.18 -6.96
N GLY A 137 11.18 18.36 -8.02
CA GLY A 137 12.32 17.46 -8.20
C GLY A 137 12.43 16.36 -7.14
N VAL A 138 11.31 16.04 -6.47
CA VAL A 138 11.25 15.00 -5.43
C VAL A 138 10.45 13.80 -5.90
N MET A 139 10.41 12.75 -5.08
CA MET A 139 9.77 11.48 -5.41
C MET A 139 8.63 11.19 -4.45
N LEU A 140 7.55 10.63 -5.00
CA LEU A 140 6.47 10.02 -4.24
C LEU A 140 6.51 8.50 -4.44
N LYS A 141 6.64 7.75 -3.35
CA LYS A 141 6.63 6.28 -3.33
C LYS A 141 5.40 5.76 -2.60
N ILE A 142 4.83 4.65 -3.06
CA ILE A 142 3.48 4.22 -2.67
C ILE A 142 3.35 2.71 -2.36
N SER A 143 4.47 1.99 -2.22
CA SER A 143 4.44 0.52 -2.13
C SER A 143 3.67 0.02 -0.91
N GLY A 144 3.71 0.77 0.20
CA GLY A 144 2.94 0.46 1.40
C GLY A 144 1.43 0.45 1.16
N ALA A 145 0.93 1.36 0.30
CA ALA A 145 -0.49 1.51 -0.01
C ALA A 145 -1.00 0.46 -1.00
N THR A 146 -0.14 -0.05 -1.88
CA THR A 146 -0.51 -0.95 -3.00
C THR A 146 -0.21 -2.42 -2.72
N ALA A 147 -0.53 -2.89 -1.52
CA ALA A 147 -0.37 -4.30 -1.05
C ALA A 147 0.98 -4.68 -0.42
N ALA A 148 1.77 -3.71 0.03
CA ALA A 148 2.88 -3.87 0.97
C ALA A 148 3.92 -4.93 0.57
N ALA A 149 3.74 -6.17 1.02
CA ALA A 149 4.65 -7.28 0.77
C ALA A 149 4.74 -7.68 -0.71
N LEU A 150 3.71 -7.35 -1.51
CA LEU A 150 3.71 -7.62 -2.94
C LEU A 150 4.40 -6.49 -3.70
N PRO A 151 5.35 -6.80 -4.61
CA PRO A 151 5.84 -5.82 -5.56
C PRO A 151 4.71 -5.56 -6.56
N THR A 152 4.03 -4.42 -6.46
CA THR A 152 2.93 -4.07 -7.37
C THR A 152 3.38 -2.94 -8.28
N ILE A 153 3.53 -1.73 -7.74
CA ILE A 153 4.02 -0.60 -8.50
C ILE A 153 5.44 -0.85 -9.01
N ASP A 154 6.28 -1.61 -8.28
CA ASP A 154 7.64 -1.90 -8.73
C ASP A 154 7.70 -2.88 -9.90
N LEU A 155 6.71 -3.77 -10.01
CA LEU A 155 6.61 -4.62 -11.20
C LEU A 155 6.39 -3.75 -12.43
N LEU A 156 5.61 -2.68 -12.31
CA LEU A 156 5.34 -1.74 -13.39
C LEU A 156 6.51 -0.78 -13.64
N GLU A 157 7.02 -0.13 -12.60
CA GLU A 157 8.02 0.95 -12.73
C GLU A 157 9.44 0.44 -13.01
N TYR A 158 9.80 -0.76 -12.54
CA TYR A 158 11.17 -1.27 -12.63
C TYR A 158 11.26 -2.53 -13.48
N ASN A 159 10.47 -3.56 -13.16
CA ASN A 159 10.63 -4.87 -13.81
C ASN A 159 10.11 -4.86 -15.26
N ALA A 160 8.97 -4.19 -15.49
CA ALA A 160 8.36 -4.05 -16.80
C ALA A 160 8.67 -2.71 -17.49
N ALA A 161 9.68 -1.96 -17.01
CA ALA A 161 9.99 -0.62 -17.52
C ALA A 161 10.29 -0.57 -19.03
N GLY A 162 10.74 -1.69 -19.61
CA GLY A 162 11.01 -1.84 -21.04
C GLY A 162 9.86 -2.47 -21.85
N CYS A 163 8.68 -2.62 -21.26
CA CYS A 163 7.54 -3.29 -21.86
C CYS A 163 6.24 -2.48 -21.70
N GLU A 164 5.28 -2.75 -22.59
CA GLU A 164 3.91 -2.31 -22.37
C GLU A 164 3.18 -3.35 -21.52
N VAL A 165 2.80 -2.95 -20.31
CA VAL A 165 1.90 -3.76 -19.47
C VAL A 165 0.48 -3.62 -19.99
N ARG A 166 -0.09 -4.73 -20.47
CA ARG A 166 -1.45 -4.80 -21.04
C ARG A 166 -2.50 -5.05 -19.96
N VAL A 167 -2.20 -5.94 -19.03
CA VAL A 167 -3.11 -6.36 -17.96
C VAL A 167 -2.35 -6.46 -16.64
N MET A 168 -3.00 -6.03 -15.55
CA MET A 168 -2.62 -6.38 -14.19
C MET A 168 -3.82 -7.03 -13.50
N GLU A 169 -3.60 -8.16 -12.85
CA GLU A 169 -4.59 -8.84 -12.01
C GLU A 169 -4.03 -9.05 -10.60
N GLY A 170 -4.88 -8.99 -9.58
CA GLY A 170 -4.43 -9.22 -8.22
C GLY A 170 -5.51 -9.76 -7.29
N ILE A 171 -5.06 -10.65 -6.41
CA ILE A 171 -5.78 -11.09 -5.22
C ILE A 171 -5.23 -10.26 -4.07
N PHE A 172 -5.87 -9.13 -3.78
CA PHE A 172 -5.32 -8.12 -2.87
C PHE A 172 -5.82 -8.24 -1.41
N THR A 173 -6.82 -9.08 -1.17
CA THR A 173 -7.46 -9.28 0.14
C THR A 173 -7.39 -10.75 0.54
N ALA A 174 -6.72 -11.02 1.66
CA ALA A 174 -6.57 -12.38 2.17
C ALA A 174 -7.87 -12.95 2.75
N THR A 175 -8.70 -12.09 3.37
CA THR A 175 -9.97 -12.46 3.98
C THR A 175 -10.96 -13.02 2.97
N SER A 176 -11.21 -12.33 1.85
CA SER A 176 -12.13 -12.82 0.82
C SER A 176 -11.64 -14.12 0.19
N ASN A 177 -10.33 -14.24 -0.02
CA ASN A 177 -9.70 -15.48 -0.50
C ASN A 177 -9.95 -16.66 0.45
N TYR A 178 -9.73 -16.46 1.75
CA TYR A 178 -9.99 -17.48 2.77
C TYR A 178 -11.46 -17.89 2.80
N VAL A 179 -12.37 -16.93 2.83
CA VAL A 179 -13.82 -17.20 2.88
C VAL A 179 -14.27 -18.00 1.66
N LEU A 180 -13.81 -17.64 0.46
CA LEU A 180 -14.09 -18.41 -0.77
C LEU A 180 -13.54 -19.84 -0.71
N ASP A 181 -12.31 -20.03 -0.20
CA ASP A 181 -11.72 -21.36 -0.05
C ASP A 181 -12.54 -22.23 0.94
N ARG A 182 -13.01 -21.66 2.06
CA ARG A 182 -13.87 -22.37 3.03
C ARG A 182 -15.25 -22.69 2.44
N MET A 183 -15.83 -21.78 1.66
CA MET A 183 -17.09 -22.01 0.96
C MET A 183 -16.95 -23.10 -0.10
N MET A 184 -15.83 -23.15 -0.84
CA MET A 184 -15.48 -24.27 -1.73
C MET A 184 -15.29 -25.59 -0.96
N GLY A 185 -14.88 -25.53 0.31
CA GLY A 185 -14.88 -26.67 1.23
C GLY A 185 -16.26 -27.11 1.76
N GLY A 186 -17.33 -26.36 1.45
CA GLY A 186 -18.71 -26.69 1.83
C GLY A 186 -19.29 -25.84 2.97
N ALA A 187 -18.52 -24.90 3.52
CA ALA A 187 -19.02 -24.00 4.56
C ALA A 187 -20.05 -22.99 4.01
N ALA A 188 -21.00 -22.58 4.85
CA ALA A 188 -21.83 -21.41 4.57
C ALA A 188 -21.00 -20.12 4.67
N PHE A 189 -21.40 -19.06 3.95
CA PHE A 189 -20.70 -17.78 3.93
C PHE A 189 -20.48 -17.21 5.34
N ASP A 190 -21.55 -17.09 6.15
CA ASP A 190 -21.47 -16.52 7.49
C ASP A 190 -20.55 -17.33 8.42
N ALA A 191 -20.58 -18.67 8.30
CA ALA A 191 -19.71 -19.54 9.08
C ALA A 191 -18.24 -19.39 8.68
N ALA A 192 -17.95 -19.29 7.38
CA ALA A 192 -16.60 -19.06 6.88
C ALA A 192 -16.07 -17.67 7.28
N LEU A 193 -16.92 -16.65 7.28
CA LEU A 193 -16.56 -15.30 7.71
C LEU A 193 -16.29 -15.24 9.22
N ALA A 194 -17.13 -15.88 10.03
CA ALA A 194 -16.90 -16.00 11.48
C ALA A 194 -15.61 -16.75 11.81
N ASP A 195 -15.28 -17.80 11.05
CA ASP A 195 -14.01 -18.51 11.16
C ASP A 195 -12.82 -17.59 10.86
N ALA A 196 -12.90 -16.78 9.82
CA ALA A 196 -11.88 -15.78 9.48
C ALA A 196 -11.68 -14.73 10.59
N GLN A 197 -12.76 -14.27 11.23
CA GLN A 197 -12.69 -13.34 12.36
C GLN A 197 -12.03 -13.98 13.58
N ARG A 198 -12.38 -15.23 13.91
CA ARG A 198 -11.79 -15.98 15.01
C ARG A 198 -10.27 -16.20 14.83
N LEU A 199 -9.82 -16.37 13.60
CA LEU A 199 -8.40 -16.49 13.26
C LEU A 199 -7.66 -15.14 13.21
N GLY A 200 -8.35 -14.03 13.47
CA GLY A 200 -7.79 -12.68 13.39
C GLY A 200 -7.42 -12.26 11.96
N MET A 201 -7.97 -12.95 10.94
CA MET A 201 -7.78 -12.58 9.53
C MET A 201 -8.71 -11.45 9.11
N ALA A 202 -9.91 -11.42 9.69
CA ALA A 202 -10.93 -10.42 9.42
C ALA A 202 -11.18 -9.56 10.67
N GLU A 203 -11.39 -8.25 10.48
CA GLU A 203 -11.80 -7.36 11.54
C GLU A 203 -13.27 -7.62 11.96
N PRO A 204 -13.72 -7.09 13.12
CA PRO A 204 -15.12 -7.20 13.53
C PRO A 204 -16.11 -6.67 12.48
N ASP A 205 -15.71 -5.64 11.73
CA ASP A 205 -16.40 -5.16 10.54
C ASP A 205 -15.58 -5.52 9.27
N PRO A 206 -15.88 -6.66 8.62
CA PRO A 206 -15.12 -7.14 7.47
C PRO A 206 -15.68 -6.65 6.13
N ARG A 207 -16.59 -5.66 6.13
CA ARG A 207 -17.32 -5.25 4.91
C ARG A 207 -16.40 -4.95 3.75
N CYS A 208 -15.37 -4.13 3.98
CA CYS A 208 -14.41 -3.72 2.95
C CYS A 208 -13.62 -4.89 2.34
N ASP A 209 -13.48 -5.98 3.08
CA ASP A 209 -12.76 -7.17 2.62
C ASP A 209 -13.63 -8.08 1.75
N VAL A 210 -14.92 -8.21 2.09
CA VAL A 210 -15.84 -9.15 1.44
C VAL A 210 -16.64 -8.52 0.31
N ASP A 211 -16.81 -7.21 0.32
CA ASP A 211 -17.56 -6.47 -0.70
C ASP A 211 -16.67 -5.98 -1.87
N GLY A 212 -15.35 -6.19 -1.76
CA GLY A 212 -14.37 -5.82 -2.77
C GLY A 212 -13.87 -4.38 -2.68
N SER A 213 -14.29 -3.59 -1.70
CA SER A 213 -13.90 -2.16 -1.59
C SER A 213 -12.40 -1.97 -1.39
N ASP A 214 -11.73 -2.75 -0.54
CA ASP A 214 -10.28 -2.62 -0.34
C ASP A 214 -9.49 -3.01 -1.60
N THR A 215 -9.96 -4.03 -2.33
CA THR A 215 -9.41 -4.41 -3.64
C THR A 215 -9.62 -3.29 -4.65
N ALA A 216 -10.82 -2.70 -4.72
CA ALA A 216 -11.13 -1.59 -5.63
C ALA A 216 -10.26 -0.36 -5.35
N CYS A 217 -10.00 -0.05 -4.08
CA CYS A 217 -9.09 1.03 -3.68
C CYS A 217 -7.68 0.80 -4.24
N LYS A 218 -7.12 -0.40 -4.06
CA LYS A 218 -5.77 -0.72 -4.54
C LYS A 218 -5.67 -0.71 -6.06
N VAL A 219 -6.68 -1.26 -6.74
CA VAL A 219 -6.78 -1.26 -8.21
C VAL A 219 -6.86 0.18 -8.74
N CYS A 220 -7.67 1.05 -8.12
CA CYS A 220 -7.78 2.46 -8.51
C CYS A 220 -6.43 3.17 -8.40
N ILE A 221 -5.73 3.04 -7.26
CA ILE A 221 -4.40 3.61 -7.07
C ILE A 221 -3.42 3.06 -8.10
N LEU A 222 -3.39 1.74 -8.33
CA LEU A 222 -2.48 1.11 -9.28
C LEU A 222 -2.78 1.48 -10.74
N ALA A 223 -4.04 1.67 -11.10
CA ALA A 223 -4.41 2.13 -12.44
C ALA A 223 -3.91 3.56 -12.68
N ASN A 224 -4.12 4.44 -11.70
CA ASN A 224 -3.67 5.84 -11.80
C ASN A 224 -2.13 5.94 -11.76
N ALA A 225 -1.49 5.20 -10.86
CA ALA A 225 -0.05 5.26 -10.65
C ALA A 225 0.78 4.51 -11.70
N GLY A 226 0.31 3.33 -12.10
CA GLY A 226 1.07 2.41 -12.93
C GLY A 226 0.65 2.37 -14.40
N PHE A 227 -0.61 2.67 -14.71
CA PHE A 227 -1.13 2.68 -16.08
C PHE A 227 -1.39 4.10 -16.61
N GLY A 228 -1.17 5.13 -15.78
CA GLY A 228 -1.39 6.52 -16.16
C GLY A 228 -2.87 6.90 -16.29
N ALA A 229 -3.76 6.14 -15.65
CA ALA A 229 -5.19 6.41 -15.68
C ALA A 229 -5.58 7.66 -14.86
N ARG A 230 -6.85 8.06 -14.98
CA ARG A 230 -7.47 9.13 -14.17
C ARG A 230 -8.82 8.65 -13.63
N LEU A 231 -8.82 7.48 -13.01
CA LEU A 231 -10.00 6.85 -12.45
C LEU A 231 -10.31 7.40 -11.06
N ALA A 232 -11.57 7.75 -10.84
CA ALA A 232 -12.13 7.89 -9.50
C ALA A 232 -12.52 6.50 -8.97
N LEU A 233 -12.58 6.33 -7.65
CA LEU A 233 -12.96 5.06 -7.04
C LEU A 233 -14.35 4.58 -7.49
N ASP A 234 -15.30 5.51 -7.64
CA ASP A 234 -16.67 5.22 -8.07
C ASP A 234 -16.76 4.68 -9.51
N ALA A 235 -15.72 4.91 -10.33
CA ALA A 235 -15.64 4.36 -11.69
C ALA A 235 -15.16 2.89 -11.70
N VAL A 236 -14.64 2.37 -10.57
CA VAL A 236 -14.19 0.98 -10.46
C VAL A 236 -15.37 0.10 -10.13
N ALA A 237 -15.90 -0.59 -11.14
CA ALA A 237 -16.97 -1.57 -10.95
C ALA A 237 -16.51 -2.67 -9.99
N ARG A 238 -17.28 -2.97 -8.94
CA ARG A 238 -16.97 -4.03 -7.99
C ARG A 238 -18.14 -4.96 -7.71
N GLU A 239 -17.79 -6.19 -7.38
CA GLU A 239 -18.70 -7.13 -6.73
C GLU A 239 -18.05 -7.72 -5.47
N GLY A 240 -18.91 -8.24 -4.60
CA GLY A 240 -18.51 -8.91 -3.36
C GLY A 240 -18.70 -10.41 -3.43
N ILE A 241 -18.13 -11.11 -2.46
CA ILE A 241 -18.20 -12.57 -2.35
C ILE A 241 -19.48 -13.07 -1.64
N ALA A 242 -20.23 -12.18 -0.98
CA ALA A 242 -21.42 -12.55 -0.22
C ALA A 242 -22.58 -13.07 -1.10
N ARG A 243 -22.59 -12.75 -2.40
CA ARG A 243 -23.63 -13.18 -3.35
C ARG A 243 -23.34 -14.54 -4.00
N VAL A 244 -22.20 -15.17 -3.68
CA VAL A 244 -21.84 -16.48 -4.22
C VAL A 244 -22.82 -17.53 -3.73
N SER A 245 -23.55 -18.14 -4.66
CA SER A 245 -24.57 -19.13 -4.35
C SER A 245 -23.99 -20.54 -4.18
N ARG A 246 -24.77 -21.45 -3.60
CA ARG A 246 -24.42 -22.87 -3.54
C ARG A 246 -24.30 -23.49 -4.93
N GLU A 247 -25.13 -23.04 -5.87
CA GLU A 247 -25.11 -23.47 -7.27
C GLU A 247 -23.82 -23.04 -7.97
N ASP A 248 -23.35 -21.81 -7.71
CA ASP A 248 -22.07 -21.33 -8.23
C ASP A 248 -20.91 -22.21 -7.75
N LEU A 249 -20.87 -22.49 -6.44
CA LEU A 249 -19.84 -23.35 -5.84
C LEU A 249 -19.91 -24.78 -6.40
N ALA A 250 -21.10 -25.35 -6.56
CA ALA A 250 -21.28 -26.69 -7.13
C ALA A 250 -20.78 -26.75 -8.58
N ARG A 251 -21.15 -25.75 -9.40
CA ARG A 251 -20.70 -25.62 -10.79
C ARG A 251 -19.18 -25.50 -10.89
N TRP A 252 -18.56 -24.67 -10.05
CA TRP A 252 -17.11 -24.50 -10.05
C TRP A 252 -16.37 -25.76 -9.60
N ARG A 253 -16.87 -26.47 -8.57
CA ARG A 253 -16.32 -27.77 -8.16
C ARG A 253 -16.39 -28.80 -9.28
N ALA A 254 -17.55 -28.95 -9.91
CA ALA A 254 -17.75 -29.90 -11.01
C ALA A 254 -16.81 -29.62 -12.19
N ALA A 255 -16.51 -28.34 -12.44
CA ALA A 255 -15.59 -27.92 -13.50
C ALA A 255 -14.10 -27.95 -13.09
N GLY A 256 -13.75 -28.31 -11.85
CA GLY A 256 -12.36 -28.24 -11.35
C GLY A 256 -11.80 -26.81 -11.30
N ARG A 257 -12.67 -25.83 -11.07
CA ARG A 257 -12.37 -24.40 -11.09
C ARG A 257 -12.36 -23.81 -9.68
N VAL A 258 -11.39 -22.94 -9.40
CA VAL A 258 -11.22 -22.26 -8.11
C VAL A 258 -11.60 -20.78 -8.23
N PRO A 259 -12.61 -20.29 -7.48
CA PRO A 259 -13.00 -18.89 -7.49
C PRO A 259 -12.04 -18.02 -6.69
N LYS A 260 -11.76 -16.82 -7.18
CA LYS A 260 -10.99 -15.77 -6.51
C LYS A 260 -11.64 -14.41 -6.75
N LEU A 261 -11.62 -13.53 -5.76
CA LEU A 261 -11.99 -12.12 -5.93
C LEU A 261 -10.79 -11.37 -6.48
N VAL A 262 -10.87 -10.91 -7.73
CA VAL A 262 -9.74 -10.39 -8.49
C VAL A 262 -9.98 -8.94 -8.86
N GLY A 263 -9.05 -8.08 -8.45
CA GLY A 263 -8.90 -6.75 -9.02
C GLY A 263 -8.17 -6.85 -10.35
N ARG A 264 -8.71 -6.26 -11.41
CA ARG A 264 -8.12 -6.26 -12.75
C ARG A 264 -8.03 -4.85 -13.31
N ILE A 265 -6.89 -4.53 -13.90
CA ILE A 265 -6.60 -3.32 -14.66
C ILE A 265 -6.22 -3.77 -16.06
N GLU A 266 -6.76 -3.12 -17.08
CA GLU A 266 -6.42 -3.43 -18.47
C GLU A 266 -6.37 -2.18 -19.33
N ARG A 267 -5.49 -2.19 -20.33
CA ARG A 267 -5.56 -1.25 -21.45
C ARG A 267 -6.69 -1.68 -22.38
N GLN A 268 -7.53 -0.72 -22.74
CA GLN A 268 -8.65 -0.90 -23.65
C GLN A 268 -8.21 -0.61 -25.09
N ALA A 269 -8.98 -1.11 -26.07
CA ALA A 269 -8.66 -0.96 -27.49
C ALA A 269 -8.65 0.50 -27.97
N ASP A 270 -9.35 1.39 -27.27
CA ASP A 270 -9.37 2.84 -27.52
C ASP A 270 -8.21 3.59 -26.85
N GLY A 271 -7.26 2.88 -26.22
CA GLY A 271 -6.15 3.46 -25.46
C GLY A 271 -6.50 3.86 -24.03
N GLY A 272 -7.77 3.68 -23.61
CA GLY A 272 -8.23 3.88 -22.25
C GLY A 272 -7.68 2.85 -21.26
N VAL A 273 -7.88 3.08 -19.97
CA VAL A 273 -7.55 2.13 -18.90
C VAL A 273 -8.81 1.79 -18.12
N GLY A 274 -9.20 0.52 -18.18
CA GLY A 274 -10.32 -0.03 -17.41
C GLY A 274 -9.84 -0.64 -16.10
N ALA A 275 -10.71 -0.57 -15.07
CA ALA A 275 -10.47 -1.21 -13.78
C ALA A 275 -11.76 -1.82 -13.23
N ALA A 276 -11.68 -3.04 -12.70
CA ALA A 276 -12.82 -3.70 -12.05
C ALA A 276 -12.38 -4.70 -10.98
N VAL A 277 -13.29 -5.01 -10.06
CA VAL A 277 -13.16 -6.10 -9.08
C VAL A 277 -14.25 -7.13 -9.37
N ARG A 278 -13.85 -8.33 -9.76
CA ARG A 278 -14.76 -9.43 -10.15
C ARG A 278 -14.32 -10.77 -9.56
N LEU A 279 -15.27 -11.63 -9.26
CA LEU A 279 -15.10 -13.06 -9.11
C LEU A 279 -14.65 -13.63 -10.45
N ARG A 280 -13.49 -14.26 -10.41
CA ARG A 280 -12.95 -15.01 -11.54
C ARG A 280 -12.63 -16.41 -11.09
N THR A 281 -12.75 -17.35 -12.00
CA THR A 281 -12.39 -18.73 -11.72
C THR A 281 -11.16 -19.14 -12.51
N TYR A 282 -10.32 -19.95 -11.89
CA TYR A 282 -9.07 -20.42 -12.44
C TYR A 282 -9.04 -21.95 -12.43
N ALA A 283 -8.37 -22.56 -13.40
CA ALA A 283 -8.10 -24.00 -13.35
C ALA A 283 -7.20 -24.33 -12.14
N ALA A 284 -7.32 -25.54 -11.59
CA ALA A 284 -6.63 -25.93 -10.35
C ALA A 284 -5.08 -25.87 -10.44
N ASP A 285 -4.53 -25.96 -11.64
CA ASP A 285 -3.09 -25.86 -11.92
C ASP A 285 -2.60 -24.41 -12.09
N HIS A 286 -3.50 -23.46 -12.33
CA HIS A 286 -3.15 -22.05 -12.50
C HIS A 286 -2.63 -21.45 -11.17
N PRO A 287 -1.55 -20.63 -11.17
CA PRO A 287 -0.95 -20.10 -9.95
C PRO A 287 -1.93 -19.35 -9.03
N PHE A 288 -2.88 -18.58 -9.58
CA PHE A 288 -3.94 -17.92 -8.79
C PHE A 288 -4.85 -18.89 -8.04
N ALA A 289 -5.13 -20.08 -8.58
CA ALA A 289 -5.92 -21.09 -7.87
C ALA A 289 -5.18 -21.61 -6.62
N ARG A 290 -3.84 -21.60 -6.65
CA ARG A 290 -2.96 -22.06 -5.57
C ARG A 290 -2.63 -20.98 -4.54
N VAL A 291 -3.14 -19.75 -4.70
CA VAL A 291 -2.98 -18.68 -3.71
C VAL A 291 -3.80 -19.04 -2.48
N GLY A 292 -3.11 -19.59 -1.48
CA GLY A 292 -3.74 -20.09 -0.26
C GLY A 292 -4.09 -19.00 0.76
N ALA A 293 -4.65 -19.45 1.89
CA ALA A 293 -5.04 -18.62 3.02
C ALA A 293 -3.94 -17.64 3.48
N GLY A 294 -4.29 -16.35 3.58
CA GLY A 294 -3.37 -15.31 4.04
C GLY A 294 -2.35 -14.84 3.00
N MET A 295 -2.31 -15.45 1.82
CA MET A 295 -1.48 -15.02 0.70
C MET A 295 -2.23 -14.03 -0.18
N LYS A 296 -1.47 -13.17 -0.83
CA LYS A 296 -1.90 -12.29 -1.92
C LYS A 296 -1.08 -12.63 -3.15
N ALA A 297 -1.60 -12.28 -4.32
CA ALA A 297 -0.87 -12.40 -5.56
C ALA A 297 -1.12 -11.21 -6.46
N VAL A 298 -0.14 -10.92 -7.31
CA VAL A 298 -0.26 -10.01 -8.44
C VAL A 298 0.30 -10.70 -9.66
N ARG A 299 -0.36 -10.48 -10.80
CA ARG A 299 0.05 -10.91 -12.11
C ARG A 299 0.06 -9.71 -13.02
N ILE A 300 1.07 -9.63 -13.88
CA ILE A 300 1.06 -8.71 -15.02
C ILE A 300 1.28 -9.50 -16.30
N GLU A 301 0.63 -9.05 -17.36
CA GLU A 301 0.88 -9.51 -18.73
C GLU A 301 1.44 -8.34 -19.52
N THR A 302 2.55 -8.61 -20.21
CA THR A 302 3.27 -7.63 -21.01
C THR A 302 3.24 -8.02 -22.48
N ASP A 303 3.54 -7.07 -23.35
CA ASP A 303 3.71 -7.30 -24.79
C ASP A 303 4.93 -8.18 -25.13
N ALA A 304 6.02 -8.09 -24.36
CA ALA A 304 7.30 -8.72 -24.72
C ALA A 304 7.84 -9.74 -23.69
N MET A 305 7.62 -9.54 -22.39
CA MET A 305 8.10 -10.46 -21.33
C MET A 305 7.09 -11.56 -20.98
N GLY A 306 5.92 -11.56 -21.63
CA GLY A 306 4.84 -12.48 -21.30
C GLY A 306 4.25 -12.21 -19.91
N GLU A 307 3.98 -13.28 -19.17
CA GLU A 307 3.31 -13.24 -17.87
C GLU A 307 4.32 -13.29 -16.72
N LEU A 308 4.15 -12.40 -15.74
CA LEU A 308 4.91 -12.37 -14.48
C LEU A 308 3.93 -12.49 -13.32
N ILE A 309 4.19 -13.40 -12.39
CA ILE A 309 3.37 -13.61 -11.18
C ILE A 309 4.24 -13.49 -9.93
N ALA A 310 3.80 -12.69 -8.98
CA ALA A 310 4.41 -12.57 -7.65
C ALA A 310 3.38 -12.94 -6.56
N LEU A 311 3.84 -13.70 -5.56
CA LEU A 311 3.06 -14.08 -4.38
C LEU A 311 3.71 -13.50 -3.13
N GLY A 312 2.89 -13.11 -2.16
CA GLY A 312 3.39 -12.51 -0.92
C GLY A 312 2.40 -12.64 0.22
N ARG A 313 2.93 -12.82 1.43
CA ARG A 313 2.15 -12.78 2.67
C ARG A 313 2.27 -11.41 3.30
N THR A 314 1.16 -10.76 3.60
CA THR A 314 1.19 -9.48 4.31
C THR A 314 1.23 -9.70 5.82
N SER A 315 2.06 -8.92 6.50
CA SER A 315 2.10 -8.74 7.95
C SER A 315 2.40 -7.28 8.25
N PRO A 316 2.17 -6.79 9.49
CA PRO A 316 2.61 -5.44 9.87
C PRO A 316 4.11 -5.20 9.62
N GLN A 317 4.94 -6.22 9.82
CA GLN A 317 6.37 -6.19 9.51
C GLN A 317 6.60 -6.04 8.00
N ALA A 318 5.82 -6.72 7.17
CA ALA A 318 5.93 -6.59 5.72
C ALA A 318 5.53 -5.18 5.23
N THR A 319 4.55 -4.54 5.87
CA THR A 319 4.20 -3.13 5.57
C THR A 319 5.33 -2.18 5.93
N ALA A 320 5.96 -2.36 7.10
CA ALA A 320 7.15 -1.57 7.46
C ALA A 320 8.32 -1.82 6.50
N ALA A 321 8.52 -3.08 6.08
CA ALA A 321 9.54 -3.42 5.09
C ALA A 321 9.27 -2.78 3.71
N ALA A 322 8.01 -2.66 3.30
CA ALA A 322 7.64 -1.96 2.06
C ALA A 322 8.01 -0.47 2.12
N ALA A 323 7.76 0.20 3.24
CA ALA A 323 8.19 1.59 3.46
C ALA A 323 9.72 1.73 3.44
N LEU A 324 10.44 0.78 4.04
CA LEU A 324 11.90 0.76 3.99
C LEU A 324 12.45 0.46 2.60
N LYS A 325 11.79 -0.37 1.81
CA LYS A 325 12.16 -0.60 0.40
C LYS A 325 12.06 0.71 -0.38
N ASP A 326 10.93 1.41 -0.24
CA ASP A 326 10.74 2.72 -0.87
C ASP A 326 11.81 3.71 -0.42
N PHE A 327 12.13 3.74 0.88
CA PHE A 327 13.20 4.57 1.43
C PHE A 327 14.58 4.23 0.85
N GLU A 328 14.94 2.94 0.78
CA GLU A 328 16.19 2.49 0.16
C GLU A 328 16.26 2.89 -1.31
N HIS A 329 15.16 2.84 -2.06
CA HIS A 329 15.11 3.34 -3.44
C HIS A 329 15.38 4.85 -3.55
N LEU A 330 14.96 5.65 -2.55
CA LEU A 330 15.34 7.07 -2.49
C LEU A 330 16.86 7.22 -2.30
N LEU A 331 17.44 6.49 -1.35
CA LEU A 331 18.89 6.51 -1.08
C LEU A 331 19.71 6.12 -2.32
N MET A 332 19.31 5.05 -3.02
CA MET A 332 20.02 4.53 -4.21
C MET A 332 20.03 5.51 -5.38
N ARG A 333 19.00 6.35 -5.52
CA ARG A 333 18.91 7.34 -6.61
C ARG A 333 19.70 8.62 -6.33
N GLY A 334 20.55 8.63 -5.31
CA GLY A 334 21.38 9.78 -4.98
C GLY A 334 20.57 10.97 -4.46
N ALA A 335 19.36 10.75 -3.96
CA ALA A 335 18.49 11.80 -3.42
C ALA A 335 19.16 12.67 -2.33
N PHE A 336 20.25 12.17 -1.72
CA PHE A 336 21.01 12.82 -0.66
C PHE A 336 22.53 12.80 -0.92
N ALA A 337 22.93 12.59 -2.17
CA ALA A 337 24.32 12.75 -2.59
C ALA A 337 24.62 14.25 -2.70
N ALA A 338 25.75 14.66 -2.13
CA ALA A 338 26.21 16.06 -2.08
C ALA A 338 26.58 16.61 -3.46
#